data_AF-A0A3P3W0F5-F1
#
_entry.id   AF-A0A3P3W0F5-F1
#
_cell.length_a   1.000
_cell.length_b   1.000
_cell.length_c   1.000
_cell.angle_alpha   90.00
_cell.angle_beta   90.00
_cell.angle_gamma   90.00
#
_symmetry.space_group_name_H-M   'P 1'
#
loop_
_entity.id
_entity.type
_entity.pdbx_description
1 polymer ?
#
loop_
_entity_poly.entity_id
_entity_poly.type
_entity_poly.pdbx_seq_one_letter_code
_entity_poly.pdbx_strand_id
1 'polypeptide(L)'
;MPTPPPGMLDRILLILGTFDLDHPARSQVEIVRLTGIPQSSVQRIVRELTATGMLERLDRDQYALGTRLWELGELSPLSLRLREAALPHLVWLYEETGESIHLGVLVGDVPASA
;
A
#
# COMPACT_ATOMS: atom_id res chain seq x y z
N MET A 1 7.62 0.62 -28.59
CA MET A 1 8.57 -0.30 -27.93
C MET A 1 7.76 -1.25 -27.06
N PRO A 2 7.88 -2.58 -27.17
CA PRO A 2 7.29 -3.47 -26.18
C PRO A 2 7.95 -3.20 -24.83
N THR A 3 7.15 -2.98 -23.79
CA THR A 3 7.64 -2.86 -22.42
C THR A 3 8.34 -4.16 -22.04
N PRO A 4 9.58 -4.12 -21.50
CA PRO A 4 10.25 -5.31 -21.03
C PRO A 4 9.36 -6.02 -20.00
N PRO A 5 9.37 -7.36 -19.93
CA PRO A 5 8.59 -8.09 -18.96
C PRO A 5 8.93 -7.55 -17.56
N PRO A 6 7.92 -7.33 -16.69
CA PRO A 6 8.11 -6.65 -15.42
C PRO A 6 9.22 -7.33 -14.62
N GLY A 7 10.17 -6.50 -14.17
CA GLY A 7 11.30 -6.93 -13.37
C GLY A 7 10.83 -7.48 -12.02
N MET A 8 11.75 -8.10 -11.29
CA MET A 8 11.41 -8.68 -9.98
C MET A 8 10.82 -7.63 -9.01
N LEU A 9 11.35 -6.41 -9.03
CA LEU A 9 10.83 -5.31 -8.22
C LEU A 9 9.41 -4.92 -8.63
N ASP A 10 9.14 -4.80 -9.94
CA ASP A 10 7.81 -4.48 -10.46
C ASP A 10 6.78 -5.53 -10.05
N ARG A 11 7.17 -6.81 -10.05
CA ARG A 11 6.31 -7.92 -9.60
C ARG A 11 5.98 -7.83 -8.11
N ILE A 12 6.96 -7.44 -7.28
CA ILE A 12 6.72 -7.19 -5.86
C ILE A 12 5.71 -6.06 -5.70
N LEU A 13 5.94 -4.93 -6.38
CA LEU A 13 5.06 -3.76 -6.30
C LEU A 13 3.64 -4.08 -6.80
N LEU A 14 3.50 -4.87 -7.86
CA LEU A 14 2.20 -5.36 -8.34
C LEU A 14 1.48 -6.21 -7.30
N ILE A 15 2.18 -7.11 -6.61
CA ILE A 15 1.59 -7.93 -5.54
C ILE A 15 1.15 -7.05 -4.36
N LEU A 16 2.02 -6.15 -3.89
CA LEU A 16 1.69 -5.23 -2.80
C LEU A 16 0.54 -4.28 -3.17
N GLY A 17 0.41 -3.92 -4.45
CA GLY A 17 -0.69 -3.10 -4.96
C GLY A 17 -2.02 -3.83 -5.14
N THR A 18 -2.12 -5.13 -4.82
CA THR A 18 -3.41 -5.86 -4.85
C THR A 18 -4.27 -5.68 -3.59
N PHE A 19 -3.71 -5.04 -2.57
CA PHE A 19 -4.35 -4.76 -1.30
C PHE A 19 -4.85 -3.31 -1.28
N ASP A 20 -6.05 -3.12 -0.76
CA ASP A 20 -6.71 -1.82 -0.66
C ASP A 20 -7.61 -1.79 0.59
N LEU A 21 -8.26 -0.65 0.85
CA LEU A 21 -9.10 -0.47 2.04
C LEU A 21 -10.36 -1.37 2.02
N ASP A 22 -10.89 -1.67 0.84
CA ASP A 22 -12.05 -2.55 0.69
C ASP A 22 -11.64 -4.04 0.77
N HIS A 23 -10.38 -4.33 0.47
CA HIS A 23 -9.81 -5.67 0.45
C HIS A 23 -8.46 -5.74 1.17
N PRO A 24 -8.46 -5.61 2.52
CA PRO A 24 -7.24 -5.63 3.31
C PRO A 24 -6.58 -7.01 3.37
N ALA A 25 -7.30 -8.07 3.00
CA ALA A 25 -6.82 -9.43 2.95
C ALA A 25 -7.11 -10.08 1.59
N ARG A 26 -6.12 -10.79 1.04
CA ARG A 26 -6.22 -11.48 -0.26
C ARG A 26 -5.68 -12.90 -0.18
N SER A 27 -6.37 -13.83 -0.82
CA SER A 27 -5.84 -15.17 -1.08
C SER A 27 -4.79 -15.14 -2.19
N GLN A 28 -3.93 -16.15 -2.24
CA GLN A 28 -2.94 -16.27 -3.30
C GLN A 28 -3.57 -16.36 -4.71
N VAL A 29 -4.77 -16.96 -4.82
CA VAL A 29 -5.52 -17.08 -6.07
C VAL A 29 -5.96 -15.71 -6.58
N GLU A 30 -6.44 -14.84 -5.69
CA GLU A 30 -6.81 -13.47 -6.04
C GLU A 30 -5.58 -12.66 -6.49
N ILE A 31 -4.45 -12.80 -5.79
CA ILE A 31 -3.20 -12.13 -6.17
C ILE A 31 -2.75 -12.56 -7.56
N VAL A 32 -2.79 -13.85 -7.89
CA VAL A 32 -2.47 -14.36 -9.25
C VAL A 32 -3.39 -13.73 -10.29
N ARG A 33 -4.70 -13.71 -10.02
CA ARG A 33 -5.69 -13.15 -10.95
C ARG A 33 -5.50 -11.65 -11.18
N LEU A 34 -5.24 -10.88 -10.12
CA LEU A 34 -5.10 -9.42 -10.18
C LEU A 34 -3.78 -8.98 -10.80
N THR A 35 -2.69 -9.71 -10.56
CA THR A 35 -1.36 -9.36 -11.07
C THR A 35 -1.04 -9.94 -12.45
N GLY A 36 -1.72 -11.01 -12.86
CA GLY A 36 -1.38 -11.77 -14.07
C GLY A 36 -0.04 -12.52 -13.99
N ILE A 37 0.59 -12.56 -12.80
CA ILE A 37 1.86 -13.24 -12.58
C ILE A 37 1.61 -14.76 -12.46
N PRO A 38 2.46 -15.63 -13.04
CA PRO A 38 2.32 -17.07 -12.90
C PRO A 38 2.26 -17.53 -11.44
N GLN A 39 1.40 -18.51 -11.14
CA GLN A 39 1.15 -19.00 -9.77
C GLN A 39 2.43 -19.37 -9.02
N SER A 40 3.38 -20.06 -9.66
CA SER A 40 4.66 -20.44 -9.06
C SER A 40 5.51 -19.22 -8.66
N SER A 41 5.47 -18.16 -9.47
CA SER A 41 6.14 -16.90 -9.17
C SER A 41 5.46 -16.18 -8.01
N VAL A 42 4.12 -16.06 -8.01
CA VAL A 42 3.39 -15.46 -6.88
C VAL A 42 3.68 -16.23 -5.59
N GLN A 43 3.66 -17.56 -5.62
CA GLN A 43 3.95 -18.38 -4.43
C GLN A 43 5.32 -18.06 -3.85
N ARG A 44 6.34 -18.00 -4.70
CA ARG A 44 7.71 -17.69 -4.26
C ARG A 44 7.79 -16.29 -3.66
N ILE A 45 7.23 -15.29 -4.35
CA ILE A 45 7.30 -13.88 -3.92
C ILE A 45 6.53 -13.68 -2.61
N VAL A 46 5.30 -14.20 -2.52
CA VAL A 46 4.49 -14.12 -1.30
C VAL A 46 5.21 -14.78 -0.13
N ARG A 47 5.84 -15.94 -0.32
CA ARG A 47 6.65 -16.58 0.74
C ARG A 47 7.82 -15.71 1.19
N GLU A 48 8.53 -15.07 0.27
CA GLU A 48 9.64 -14.16 0.60
C GLU A 48 9.13 -12.90 1.33
N LEU A 49 8.01 -12.33 0.89
CA LEU A 49 7.38 -11.18 1.55
C LEU A 49 6.87 -11.54 2.96
N THR A 50 6.32 -12.75 3.14
CA THR A 50 5.92 -13.23 4.47
C THR A 50 7.13 -13.46 5.37
N ALA A 51 8.20 -14.06 4.85
CA ALA A 51 9.43 -14.29 5.62
C ALA A 51 10.13 -12.99 6.06
N THR A 52 9.94 -11.90 5.32
CA THR A 52 10.51 -10.57 5.61
C THR A 52 9.56 -9.67 6.41
N GLY A 53 8.36 -10.14 6.75
CA GLY A 53 7.35 -9.37 7.48
C GLY A 53 6.65 -8.28 6.63
N MET A 54 6.88 -8.26 5.32
CA MET A 54 6.20 -7.37 4.38
C MET A 54 4.74 -7.79 4.11
N LEU A 55 4.47 -9.10 4.22
CA LEU A 55 3.12 -9.66 4.28
C LEU A 55 2.96 -10.48 5.54
N GLU A 56 1.74 -10.57 6.04
CA GLU A 56 1.37 -11.46 7.14
C GLU A 56 0.34 -12.47 6.64
N ARG A 57 0.50 -13.74 7.04
CA ARG A 57 -0.48 -14.79 6.75
C ARG A 57 -1.54 -14.78 7.84
N LEU A 58 -2.78 -14.55 7.42
CA LEU A 58 -3.97 -14.60 8.27
C LEU A 58 -4.57 -16.01 8.30
N ASP A 59 -5.69 -16.14 8.99
CA ASP A 59 -6.51 -17.35 8.96
C ASP A 59 -7.00 -17.65 7.53
N ARG A 60 -7.21 -18.93 7.22
CA ARG A 60 -7.73 -19.41 5.91
C ARG A 60 -6.84 -19.09 4.70
N ASP A 61 -5.52 -19.07 4.86
CA ASP A 61 -4.57 -18.87 3.74
C ASP A 61 -4.71 -17.52 3.02
N GLN A 62 -5.21 -16.51 3.73
CA GLN A 62 -5.20 -15.13 3.26
C GLN A 62 -3.93 -14.42 3.72
N TYR A 63 -3.56 -13.40 2.97
CA TYR A 63 -2.43 -12.53 3.24
C TYR A 63 -2.92 -11.11 3.44
N ALA A 64 -2.24 -10.33 4.28
CA ALA A 64 -2.43 -8.89 4.43
C ALA A 64 -1.07 -8.18 4.41
N LEU A 65 -1.08 -6.86 4.21
CA LEU A 65 0.13 -6.05 4.36
C LEU A 65 0.66 -6.18 5.79
N GLY A 66 1.95 -6.52 5.91
CA GLY A 66 2.58 -6.74 7.21
C GLY A 66 3.10 -5.46 7.84
N THR A 67 3.34 -5.53 9.15
CA THR A 67 3.78 -4.40 9.98
C THR A 67 5.07 -3.74 9.47
N ARG A 68 5.95 -4.49 8.80
CA ARG A 68 7.22 -3.98 8.28
C ARG A 68 7.05 -2.84 7.27
N LEU A 69 5.97 -2.85 6.48
CA LEU A 69 5.69 -1.77 5.52
C LEU A 69 5.35 -0.47 6.24
N TRP A 70 4.61 -0.55 7.35
CA TRP A 70 4.32 0.60 8.20
C TRP A 70 5.59 1.16 8.83
N GLU A 71 6.45 0.32 9.42
CA GLU A 71 7.73 0.75 10.00
C GLU A 71 8.62 1.48 8.98
N LEU A 72 8.69 0.98 7.74
CA LEU A 72 9.46 1.62 6.67
C LEU A 72 8.81 2.93 6.20
N GLY A 73 7.47 2.99 6.18
CA GLY A 73 6.71 4.19 5.84
C GLY A 73 6.90 5.31 6.86
N GLU A 74 6.96 4.99 8.15
CA GLU A 74 7.20 5.96 9.23
C GLU A 74 8.58 6.62 9.14
N LEU A 75 9.57 5.93 8.56
CA LEU A 75 10.90 6.50 8.33
C LEU A 75 10.94 7.51 7.17
N SER A 76 9.84 7.66 6.41
CA SER A 76 9.79 8.60 5.29
C SER A 76 9.76 10.05 5.78
N PRO A 77 10.72 10.90 5.36
CA PRO A 77 10.69 12.32 5.65
C PRO A 77 9.48 13.04 5.02
N LEU A 78 8.75 12.41 4.09
CA LEU A 78 7.54 12.98 3.51
C LEU A 78 6.41 13.03 4.55
N SER A 79 6.18 11.93 5.27
CA SER A 79 5.15 11.83 6.31
C SER A 79 5.44 12.82 7.45
N LEU A 80 6.71 12.91 7.86
CA LEU A 80 7.13 13.81 8.94
C LEU A 80 7.03 15.29 8.53
N ARG A 81 7.61 15.68 7.38
CA ARG A 81 7.64 17.08 6.95
C ARG A 81 6.26 17.62 6.56
N LEU A 82 5.43 16.80 5.93
CA LEU A 82 4.05 17.21 5.61
C LEU A 82 3.25 17.39 6.90
N ARG A 83 3.36 16.47 7.86
CA ARG A 83 2.68 16.58 9.15
C ARG A 83 3.14 17.82 9.92
N GLU A 84 4.45 18.06 10.02
CA GLU A 84 5.02 19.24 10.69
C GLU A 84 4.54 20.55 10.06
N ALA A 85 4.53 20.64 8.72
CA ALA A 85 4.05 21.82 8.02
C ALA A 85 2.53 22.01 8.14
N ALA A 86 1.75 20.93 8.15
CA ALA A 86 0.29 20.99 8.21
C ALA A 86 -0.24 21.21 9.64
N LEU A 87 0.47 20.74 10.68
CA LEU A 87 -0.01 20.73 12.07
C LEU A 87 -0.56 22.09 12.54
N PRO A 88 0.13 23.23 12.34
CA PRO A 88 -0.37 24.54 12.79
C PRO A 88 -1.71 24.90 12.14
N HIS A 89 -1.90 24.52 10.88
CA HIS A 89 -3.13 24.79 10.14
C HIS A 89 -4.28 23.87 10.57
N LEU A 90 -3.99 22.60 10.86
CA LEU A 90 -5.00 21.64 11.33
C LEU A 90 -5.49 22.00 12.74
N VAL A 91 -4.59 22.46 13.62
CA VAL A 91 -4.95 22.94 14.97
C VAL A 91 -5.84 24.16 14.86
N TRP A 92 -5.47 25.14 14.03
CA TRP A 92 -6.30 26.33 13.82
C TRP A 92 -7.70 25.96 13.30
N LEU A 93 -7.78 25.03 12.34
CA LEU A 93 -9.08 24.58 11.80
C LEU A 93 -9.94 23.87 12.86
N TYR A 94 -9.32 23.06 13.72
CA TYR A 94 -10.02 22.41 14.82
C TYR A 94 -10.55 23.42 15.84
N GLU A 95 -9.75 24.42 16.21
CA GLU A 95 -10.15 25.46 17.16
C GLU A 95 -11.33 26.30 16.66
N GLU A 96 -11.38 26.60 15.36
CA GLU A 96 -12.45 27.38 14.75
C GLU A 96 -13.73 26.58 14.52
N THR A 97 -13.63 25.28 14.23
CA THR A 97 -14.78 24.46 13.82
C THR A 97 -15.31 23.54 14.92
N GLY A 98 -14.46 23.12 15.86
CA GLY A 98 -14.76 22.06 16.82
C GLY A 98 -14.88 20.66 16.22
N GLU A 99 -14.61 20.49 14.91
CA GLU A 99 -14.84 19.25 14.16
C GLU A 99 -13.55 18.43 13.97
N SER A 100 -13.69 17.13 13.71
CA SER A 100 -12.55 16.24 13.48
C SER A 100 -11.88 16.50 12.12
N ILE A 101 -10.60 16.89 12.13
CA ILE A 101 -9.84 17.22 10.92
C ILE A 101 -8.97 16.05 10.47
N HIS A 102 -9.06 15.70 9.19
CA HIS A 102 -8.27 14.64 8.56
C HIS A 102 -7.37 15.22 7.46
N LEU A 103 -6.09 14.86 7.47
CA LEU A 103 -5.13 15.22 6.42
C LEU A 103 -4.84 13.99 5.55
N GLY A 104 -5.11 14.10 4.25
CA GLY A 104 -4.80 13.06 3.27
C GLY A 104 -3.88 13.60 2.17
N VAL A 105 -2.97 12.75 1.67
CA VAL A 105 -2.19 13.03 0.47
C VAL A 105 -2.88 12.37 -0.71
N LEU A 106 -3.18 13.15 -1.74
CA LEU A 106 -3.68 12.59 -3.00
C LEU A 106 -2.52 11.87 -3.71
N VAL A 107 -2.70 10.58 -4.02
CA VAL A 107 -1.75 9.78 -4.79
C VAL A 107 -2.43 9.30 -6.07
N GLY A 108 -1.93 9.76 -7.21
CA GLY A 108 -2.48 9.48 -8.54
C GLY A 108 -2.91 10.75 -9.27
N ASP A 109 -3.06 10.66 -10.60
CA ASP A 109 -3.70 11.71 -11.38
C ASP A 109 -5.23 11.60 -11.22
N VAL A 110 -5.87 12.74 -10.97
CA VAL A 110 -7.33 12.86 -11.08
C VAL A 110 -7.72 12.41 -12.49
N PRO A 111 -8.72 11.51 -12.68
CA PRO A 111 -9.26 11.32 -14.01
C PRO A 111 -9.74 12.67 -14.51
N ALA A 112 -9.13 13.17 -15.59
CA ALA A 112 -9.62 14.34 -16.28
C ALA A 112 -11.01 14.01 -16.85
N SER A 113 -12.06 14.29 -16.09
CA SER A 113 -13.45 14.32 -16.51
C SER A 113 -14.27 15.00 -15.41
N ALA A 114 -15.15 15.94 -15.66
CA ALA A 114 -15.71 16.49 -16.90
C ALA A 114 -16.39 17.83 -16.55
#